data_AF-A0A7W8CES2-F1
#
_entry.id   AF-A0A7W8CES2-F1
#
_cell.length_a   1.000
_cell.length_b   1.000
_cell.length_c   1.000
_cell.angle_alpha   90.00
_cell.angle_beta   90.00
_cell.angle_gamma   90.00
#
_symmetry.space_group_name_H-M   'P 1'
#
loop_
_entity.id
_entity.type
_entity.pdbx_description
1 polymer ?
#
loop_
_entity_poly.entity_id
_entity_poly.type
_entity_poly.pdbx_seq_one_letter_code
_entity_poly.pdbx_strand_id
1 'polypeptide(L)'
;MGSAAAWPHDGVLHAWWVEPGRLLAGEDPASLSPGTTAEKIRLLVEAGVESIVDLTTPEDRLDSYAEALNVAAQKVLRPIRHFAHPIPDMGVLDQEGYDRIIACIHGEMDSGRTVYVHCWGGKGRTGTVVGCLLIRRWDGLRRCDQTDRRATRGHSQGE
;
A
#
# COMPACT_ATOMS: atom_id res chain seq x y z
N MET A 1 -16.15 -10.64 -13.81
CA MET A 1 -15.80 -9.94 -12.55
C MET A 1 -15.21 -11.00 -11.63
N GLY A 2 -13.88 -11.10 -11.57
CA GLY A 2 -13.24 -12.04 -10.65
C GLY A 2 -13.51 -11.60 -9.21
N SER A 3 -13.88 -12.55 -8.35
CA SER A 3 -13.96 -12.31 -6.90
C SER A 3 -12.68 -11.60 -6.46
N ALA A 4 -12.79 -10.44 -5.82
CA ALA A 4 -11.63 -9.83 -5.17
C ALA A 4 -11.11 -10.87 -4.18
N ALA A 5 -9.93 -11.44 -4.43
CA ALA A 5 -9.38 -12.47 -3.56
C ALA A 5 -9.30 -11.88 -2.15
N ALA A 6 -10.03 -12.46 -1.20
CA ALA A 6 -9.94 -12.06 0.19
C ALA A 6 -8.53 -12.38 0.71
N TRP A 7 -8.03 -11.56 1.64
CA TRP A 7 -6.81 -11.90 2.38
C TRP A 7 -7.08 -13.14 3.24
N PRO A 8 -6.42 -14.29 2.99
CA PRO A 8 -6.80 -15.54 3.63
C PRO A 8 -6.17 -15.72 5.02
N HIS A 9 -5.28 -14.82 5.44
CA HIS A 9 -4.49 -14.94 6.67
C HIS A 9 -4.85 -13.89 7.73
N ASP A 10 -6.07 -13.34 7.68
CA ASP A 10 -6.49 -12.24 8.58
C ASP A 10 -6.44 -12.60 10.06
N GLY A 11 -6.56 -13.89 10.39
CA GLY A 11 -6.41 -14.39 11.76
C GLY A 11 -4.97 -14.39 12.30
N VAL A 12 -3.96 -14.19 11.44
CA VAL A 12 -2.53 -14.15 11.80
C VAL A 12 -1.97 -12.75 11.63
N LEU A 13 -2.27 -12.09 10.51
CA LEU A 13 -1.91 -10.72 10.20
C LEU A 13 -3.15 -10.02 9.68
N HIS A 14 -3.64 -9.01 10.40
CA HIS A 14 -4.81 -8.27 9.94
C HIS A 14 -4.47 -7.45 8.68
N ALA A 15 -5.08 -7.79 7.55
CA ALA A 15 -4.81 -7.14 6.28
C ALA A 15 -5.95 -7.34 5.27
N TRP A 16 -5.96 -6.54 4.22
CA TRP A 16 -6.97 -6.55 3.18
C TRP A 16 -6.43 -6.05 1.85
N TRP A 17 -6.85 -6.70 0.76
CA TRP A 17 -6.47 -6.28 -0.59
C TRP A 17 -7.24 -5.03 -0.98
N VAL A 18 -6.51 -3.95 -1.26
CA VAL A 18 -7.05 -2.78 -1.96
C VAL A 18 -7.19 -3.09 -3.44
N GLU A 19 -6.15 -3.72 -4.01
CA GLU A 19 -6.12 -4.25 -5.36
C GLU A 19 -5.40 -5.61 -5.32
N PRO A 20 -6.12 -6.74 -5.50
CA PRO A 20 -5.54 -8.08 -5.37
C PRO A 20 -4.28 -8.26 -6.21
N GLY A 21 -3.20 -8.71 -5.57
CA GLY A 21 -1.89 -8.94 -6.21
C GLY A 21 -1.13 -7.67 -6.58
N ARG A 22 -1.59 -6.48 -6.15
CA ARG A 22 -0.88 -5.21 -6.41
C ARG A 22 -0.74 -4.31 -5.19
N LEU A 23 -1.80 -4.18 -4.39
CA LEU A 23 -1.79 -3.33 -3.20
C LEU A 23 -2.54 -4.00 -2.05
N LEU A 24 -1.78 -4.38 -1.02
CA LEU A 24 -2.27 -4.91 0.25
C LEU A 24 -2.13 -3.83 1.33
N ALA A 25 -3.14 -3.69 2.19
CA ALA A 25 -3.14 -2.78 3.33
C ALA A 25 -3.30 -3.57 4.63
N GLY A 26 -2.61 -3.20 5.70
CA GLY A 26 -2.73 -3.95 6.95
C GLY A 26 -2.04 -3.34 8.16
N GLU A 27 -1.95 -4.14 9.22
CA GLU A 27 -1.30 -3.81 10.49
C GLU A 27 0.23 -3.97 10.44
N ASP A 28 0.90 -3.48 11.48
CA ASP A 28 2.33 -3.67 11.62
C ASP A 28 2.66 -5.17 11.81
N PRO A 29 3.63 -5.72 11.04
CA PRO A 29 3.93 -7.14 11.11
C PRO A 29 4.78 -7.52 12.33
N ALA A 30 5.29 -6.58 13.11
CA ALA A 30 6.01 -6.87 14.34
C ALA A 30 5.07 -7.42 15.42
N SER A 31 5.68 -8.16 16.33
CA SER A 31 5.06 -8.78 17.48
C SER A 31 6.12 -8.99 18.56
N LEU A 32 5.69 -9.07 19.82
CA LEU A 32 6.54 -9.41 20.96
C LEU A 32 7.23 -10.78 20.81
N SER A 33 6.70 -11.66 19.95
CA SER A 33 7.29 -12.94 19.61
C SER A 33 8.03 -12.84 18.26
N PRO A 34 9.36 -13.01 18.23
CA PRO A 34 10.13 -13.02 16.97
C PRO A 34 9.65 -14.09 16.00
N GLY A 35 9.17 -15.23 16.50
CA GLY A 35 8.59 -16.30 15.68
C GLY A 35 7.30 -15.87 14.98
N THR A 36 6.44 -15.12 15.68
CA THR A 36 5.21 -14.56 15.11
C THR A 36 5.52 -13.47 14.10
N THR A 37 6.49 -12.59 14.37
CA THR A 37 6.97 -11.60 13.38
C THR A 37 7.48 -12.29 12.12
N ALA A 38 8.30 -13.33 12.27
CA ALA A 38 8.81 -14.10 11.13
C ALA A 38 7.69 -14.78 10.33
N GLU A 39 6.66 -15.30 10.99
CA GLU A 39 5.49 -15.87 10.33
C GLU A 39 4.70 -14.81 9.54
N LYS A 40 4.38 -13.65 10.16
CA LYS A 40 3.70 -12.54 9.49
C LYS A 40 4.46 -12.07 8.24
N ILE A 41 5.78 -11.89 8.35
CA ILE A 41 6.64 -11.54 7.22
C ILE A 41 6.62 -12.63 6.14
N ARG A 42 6.69 -13.91 6.52
CA ARG A 42 6.60 -15.02 5.55
C ARG A 42 5.31 -14.95 4.75
N LEU A 43 4.17 -14.73 5.40
CA LEU A 43 2.86 -14.64 4.75
C LEU A 43 2.80 -13.48 3.75
N LEU A 44 3.36 -12.32 4.09
CA LEU A 44 3.46 -11.18 3.16
C LEU A 44 4.27 -11.55 1.91
N VAL A 45 5.43 -12.20 2.10
CA VAL A 45 6.29 -12.61 0.99
C VAL A 45 5.65 -13.70 0.12
N GLU A 46 4.99 -14.68 0.73
CA GLU A 46 4.22 -15.73 0.03
C GLU A 46 3.06 -15.13 -0.78
N ALA A 47 2.45 -14.05 -0.29
CA ALA A 47 1.45 -13.27 -1.01
C ALA A 47 2.02 -12.38 -2.14
N GLY A 48 3.34 -12.42 -2.35
CA GLY A 48 4.01 -11.71 -3.44
C GLY A 48 4.45 -10.29 -3.10
N VAL A 49 4.38 -9.84 -1.84
CA VAL A 49 4.82 -8.50 -1.43
C VAL A 49 6.33 -8.33 -1.67
N GLU A 50 6.68 -7.22 -2.32
CA GLU A 50 8.06 -6.84 -2.67
C GLU A 50 8.42 -5.44 -2.18
N SER A 51 7.43 -4.65 -1.75
CA SER A 51 7.63 -3.29 -1.27
C SER A 51 6.75 -3.04 -0.06
N ILE A 52 7.35 -2.57 1.04
CA ILE A 52 6.66 -2.23 2.28
C ILE A 52 6.73 -0.71 2.46
N VAL A 53 5.57 -0.09 2.63
CA VAL A 53 5.40 1.32 2.97
C VAL A 53 4.93 1.40 4.41
N ASP A 54 5.83 1.87 5.27
CA ASP A 54 5.66 1.95 6.72
C ASP A 54 5.24 3.36 7.13
N LEU A 55 4.01 3.48 7.62
CA LEU A 55 3.43 4.75 8.06
C LEU A 55 3.65 5.03 9.55
N THR A 56 4.34 4.13 10.26
CA THR A 56 4.58 4.24 11.70
C THR A 56 5.69 5.26 12.00
N THR A 57 5.72 5.73 13.24
CA THR A 57 6.73 6.65 13.73
C THR A 57 7.50 6.01 14.88
N PRO A 58 8.74 6.47 15.19
CA PRO A 58 9.48 5.98 16.35
C PRO A 58 8.70 6.13 17.68
N GLU A 59 7.79 7.09 17.77
CA GLU A 59 6.94 7.33 18.93
C GLU A 59 5.88 6.24 19.14
N ASP A 60 5.53 5.47 18.11
CA ASP A 60 4.65 4.29 18.23
C ASP A 60 5.31 3.16 19.06
N ARG A 61 6.64 3.19 19.24
CA ARG A 61 7.44 2.23 20.04
C ARG A 61 7.20 0.76 19.67
N LEU A 62 7.06 0.49 18.38
CA LEU A 62 6.93 -0.86 17.86
C LEU A 62 8.30 -1.53 17.73
N ASP A 63 8.31 -2.85 17.91
CA ASP A 63 9.51 -3.65 17.67
C ASP A 63 9.89 -3.64 16.18
N SER A 64 11.18 -3.74 15.89
CA SER A 64 11.64 -3.82 14.50
C SER A 64 11.40 -5.22 13.93
N TYR A 65 10.89 -5.28 12.70
CA TYR A 65 10.80 -6.51 11.90
C TYR A 65 11.90 -6.61 10.83
N ALA A 66 12.91 -5.73 10.85
CA ALA A 66 13.94 -5.67 9.81
C ALA A 66 14.76 -6.96 9.68
N GLU A 67 15.06 -7.64 10.80
CA GLU A 67 15.78 -8.92 10.77
C GLU A 67 14.95 -10.02 10.10
N ALA A 68 13.66 -10.12 10.45
CA ALA A 68 12.74 -11.06 9.81
C ALA A 68 12.60 -10.79 8.30
N LEU A 69 12.55 -9.51 7.91
CA LEU A 69 12.50 -9.09 6.52
C LEU A 69 13.77 -9.50 5.74
N ASN A 70 14.95 -9.29 6.33
CA ASN A 70 16.22 -9.69 5.74
C ASN A 70 16.32 -11.21 5.54
N VAL A 71 15.93 -11.98 6.56
CA VAL A 71 15.90 -13.45 6.49
C VAL A 71 14.92 -13.91 5.40
N ALA A 72 13.75 -13.28 5.30
CA ALA A 72 12.77 -13.63 4.27
C ALA A 72 13.31 -13.32 2.87
N ALA A 73 13.86 -12.12 2.65
CA ALA A 73 14.44 -11.69 1.37
C ALA A 73 15.55 -12.64 0.89
N GLN A 74 16.43 -13.09 1.79
CA GLN A 74 17.47 -14.07 1.48
C GLN A 74 16.90 -15.42 1.04
N LYS A 75 15.82 -15.89 1.69
CA LYS A 75 15.17 -17.18 1.34
C LYS A 75 14.53 -17.16 -0.04
N VAL A 76 13.93 -16.05 -0.44
CA VAL A 76 13.27 -15.92 -1.75
C VAL A 76 14.20 -15.41 -2.84
N LEU A 77 15.48 -15.13 -2.54
CA LEU A 77 16.49 -14.63 -3.47
C LEU A 77 16.03 -13.38 -4.24
N ARG A 78 15.22 -12.53 -3.60
CA ARG A 78 14.76 -11.25 -4.15
C ARG A 78 14.79 -10.17 -3.06
N PRO A 79 15.16 -8.93 -3.41
CA PRO A 79 15.15 -7.84 -2.45
C PRO A 79 13.72 -7.47 -2.08
N ILE A 80 13.46 -7.24 -0.80
CA ILE A 80 12.22 -6.62 -0.33
C ILE A 80 12.56 -5.18 0.06
N ARG A 81 11.83 -4.23 -0.52
CA ARG A 81 12.08 -2.80 -0.34
C ARG A 81 11.26 -2.31 0.85
N HIS A 82 11.84 -1.46 1.68
CA HIS A 82 11.16 -0.85 2.83
C HIS A 82 11.29 0.67 2.73
N PHE A 83 10.17 1.36 2.87
CA PHE A 83 10.06 2.81 2.75
C PHE A 83 9.36 3.37 3.99
N ALA A 84 10.08 4.17 4.77
CA ALA A 84 9.50 4.88 5.91
C ALA A 84 8.84 6.18 5.46
N HIS A 85 7.53 6.30 5.70
CA HIS A 85 6.73 7.48 5.45
C HIS A 85 5.86 7.81 6.69
N PRO A 86 6.49 8.29 7.78
CA PRO A 86 5.83 8.41 9.08
C PRO A 86 4.63 9.36 9.03
N ILE A 87 3.51 8.91 9.58
CA ILE A 87 2.34 9.75 9.89
C ILE A 87 2.15 9.71 11.40
N PRO A 88 2.17 10.85 12.12
CA PRO A 88 1.90 10.88 13.55
C PRO A 88 0.55 10.23 13.87
N ASP A 89 0.50 9.45 14.95
CA ASP A 89 -0.74 8.82 15.36
C ASP A 89 -1.79 9.88 15.74
N MET A 90 -3.05 9.64 15.33
CA MET A 90 -4.15 10.61 15.41
C MET A 90 -3.86 11.98 14.75
N GLY A 91 -2.82 12.06 13.91
CA GLY A 91 -2.45 13.24 13.16
C GLY A 91 -2.77 13.12 11.67
N VAL A 92 -2.46 14.20 10.94
CA VAL A 92 -2.53 14.27 9.47
C VAL A 92 -1.25 14.89 8.94
N LEU A 93 -0.90 14.55 7.70
CA LEU A 93 0.14 15.26 6.97
C LEU A 93 -0.45 16.45 6.22
N ASP A 94 0.43 17.32 5.74
CA ASP A 94 0.07 18.29 4.71
C ASP A 94 -0.10 17.59 3.34
N GLN A 95 -0.53 18.38 2.34
CA GLN A 95 -0.76 17.87 1.00
C GLN A 95 0.51 17.25 0.39
N GLU A 96 1.67 17.90 0.57
CA GLU A 96 2.94 17.43 0.02
C GLU A 96 3.38 16.11 0.66
N GLY A 97 3.12 15.92 1.96
CA GLY A 97 3.37 14.66 2.66
C GLY A 97 2.57 13.50 2.08
N TYR A 98 1.26 13.70 1.87
CA TYR A 98 0.43 12.68 1.21
C TYR A 98 0.83 12.47 -0.25
N ASP A 99 1.21 13.53 -0.98
CA ASP A 99 1.73 13.42 -2.35
C ASP A 99 2.92 12.48 -2.45
N ARG A 100 3.89 12.60 -1.53
CA ARG A 100 5.09 11.75 -1.52
C ARG A 100 4.76 10.28 -1.28
N ILE A 101 3.85 9.98 -0.34
CA ILE A 101 3.42 8.61 -0.04
C ILE A 101 2.75 7.98 -1.27
N ILE A 102 1.83 8.73 -1.87
CA ILE A 102 1.06 8.28 -3.04
C ILE A 102 1.98 8.05 -4.22
N ALA A 103 2.94 8.95 -4.45
CA ALA A 103 3.95 8.80 -5.50
C ALA A 103 4.85 7.57 -5.28
N CYS A 104 5.24 7.28 -4.04
CA CYS A 104 5.99 6.07 -3.70
C CYS A 104 5.20 4.80 -4.03
N ILE A 105 3.95 4.71 -3.54
CA ILE A 105 3.08 3.54 -3.78
C ILE A 105 2.85 3.33 -5.28
N HIS A 106 2.51 4.38 -6.03
CA HIS A 106 2.34 4.29 -7.48
C HIS A 106 3.64 3.88 -8.19
N GLY A 107 4.78 4.49 -7.85
CA GLY A 107 6.06 4.16 -8.48
C GLY A 107 6.45 2.70 -8.31
N GLU A 108 6.23 2.11 -7.13
CA GLU A 108 6.47 0.69 -6.90
C GLU A 108 5.47 -0.19 -7.68
N MET A 109 4.17 0.14 -7.64
CA MET A 109 3.12 -0.57 -8.37
C MET A 109 3.29 -0.52 -9.90
N ASP A 110 3.73 0.63 -10.45
CA ASP A 110 3.97 0.84 -11.88
C ASP A 110 5.23 0.12 -12.35
N SER A 111 6.16 -0.13 -11.42
CA SER A 111 7.30 -1.02 -11.65
C SER A 111 6.94 -2.51 -11.53
N GLY A 112 5.65 -2.86 -11.41
CA GLY A 112 5.17 -4.24 -11.34
C GLY A 112 5.32 -4.90 -9.97
N ARG A 113 5.66 -4.16 -8.91
CA ARG A 113 5.83 -4.71 -7.56
C ARG A 113 4.51 -4.71 -6.80
N THR A 114 4.31 -5.75 -5.98
CA THR A 114 3.21 -5.78 -5.02
C THR A 114 3.59 -4.97 -3.78
N VAL A 115 2.79 -3.97 -3.45
CA VAL A 115 3.01 -3.06 -2.32
C VAL A 115 2.17 -3.49 -1.12
N TYR A 116 2.79 -3.49 0.05
CA TYR A 116 2.14 -3.58 1.34
C TYR A 116 2.25 -2.24 2.06
N VAL A 117 1.13 -1.59 2.36
CA VAL A 117 1.10 -0.37 3.17
C VAL A 117 0.54 -0.67 4.55
N HIS A 118 1.24 -0.25 5.60
CA HIS A 118 0.77 -0.47 6.97
C HIS A 118 0.96 0.75 7.86
N CYS A 119 0.21 0.75 8.96
CA CYS A 119 0.49 1.55 10.14
C CYS A 119 0.53 0.59 11.33
N TRP A 120 0.21 1.05 12.54
CA TRP A 120 0.11 0.12 13.67
C TRP A 120 -1.04 -0.89 13.50
N GLY A 121 -2.30 -0.43 13.45
CA GLY A 121 -3.47 -1.32 13.43
C GLY A 121 -4.13 -1.55 12.07
N GLY A 122 -3.58 -0.99 10.98
CA GLY A 122 -4.10 -1.16 9.62
C GLY A 122 -5.43 -0.50 9.31
N LYS A 123 -5.86 0.47 10.14
CA LYS A 123 -7.19 1.10 10.07
C LYS A 123 -7.13 2.60 9.79
N GLY A 124 -6.59 3.39 10.73
CA GLY A 124 -6.59 4.86 10.65
C GLY A 124 -5.69 5.41 9.54
N ARG A 125 -4.38 5.50 9.83
CA ARG A 125 -3.38 6.05 8.89
C ARG A 125 -3.37 5.31 7.55
N THR A 126 -3.38 3.97 7.59
CA THR A 126 -3.48 3.13 6.39
C THR A 126 -4.74 3.42 5.59
N GLY A 127 -5.92 3.46 6.24
CA GLY A 127 -7.19 3.73 5.56
C GLY A 127 -7.23 5.12 4.94
N THR A 128 -6.66 6.14 5.59
CA THR A 128 -6.53 7.50 5.05
C THR A 128 -5.69 7.50 3.78
N VAL A 129 -4.49 6.88 3.79
CA VAL A 129 -3.62 6.79 2.60
C VAL A 129 -4.31 6.06 1.46
N VAL A 130 -4.97 4.93 1.75
CA VAL A 130 -5.74 4.19 0.74
C VAL A 130 -6.90 5.03 0.20
N GLY A 131 -7.61 5.76 1.05
CA GLY A 131 -8.66 6.68 0.63
C GLY A 131 -8.14 7.75 -0.35
N CYS A 132 -6.99 8.36 -0.05
CA CYS A 132 -6.35 9.32 -0.95
C CYS A 132 -5.98 8.71 -2.31
N LEU A 133 -5.45 7.48 -2.33
CA LEU A 133 -5.14 6.75 -3.57
C LEU A 133 -6.40 6.54 -4.43
N LEU A 134 -7.48 6.07 -3.82
CA LEU A 134 -8.74 5.77 -4.53
C LEU A 134 -9.39 7.04 -5.09
N ILE A 135 -9.41 8.13 -4.33
CA ILE A 135 -9.95 9.42 -4.79
C ILE A 135 -9.16 9.93 -6.01
N ARG A 136 -7.82 9.89 -5.96
CA ARG A 136 -6.99 10.33 -7.10
C ARG A 136 -7.19 9.51 -8.35
N ARG A 137 -7.31 8.19 -8.21
CA ARG A 137 -7.63 7.29 -9.32
C ARG A 137 -8.98 7.66 -9.95
N TRP A 138 -9.98 7.94 -9.12
CA TRP A 138 -11.31 8.36 -9.58
C TRP A 138 -11.27 9.71 -10.32
N ASP A 139 -10.58 10.70 -9.78
CA ASP A 139 -10.44 12.02 -10.41
C ASP A 139 -9.67 11.97 -11.72
N GLY A 140 -8.66 11.10 -11.83
CA GLY A 140 -7.96 10.84 -13.08
C GLY A 140 -8.89 10.26 -14.15
N LEU A 141 -9.67 9.24 -13.80
CA LEU A 141 -10.61 8.59 -14.73
C LEU A 141 -11.69 9.56 -15.24
N ARG A 142 -12.21 10.44 -14.37
CA ARG A 142 -13.20 11.46 -14.77
C ARG A 142 -12.62 12.51 -15.71
N ARG A 143 -11.37 12.90 -15.54
CA ARG A 143 -10.70 13.86 -16.43
C ARG A 143 -10.51 13.29 -17.83
N CYS A 144 -10.12 12.02 -17.95
CA CYS A 144 -9.99 11.33 -19.24
C CYS A 144 -11.33 11.26 -20.01
N ASP A 145 -12.43 10.92 -19.32
CA ASP A 145 -13.78 10.91 -19.91
C ASP A 145 -14.23 12.32 -20.37
N GLN A 146 -13.93 13.37 -19.60
CA GLN A 146 -14.25 14.75 -20.00
C GLN A 146 -13.45 15.23 -21.21
N THR A 147 -12.17 14.86 -21.33
CA THR A 147 -11.38 15.20 -22.51
C THR A 147 -11.90 14.51 -23.78
N ASP A 148 -12.33 13.25 -23.68
CA ASP A 148 -12.89 12.50 -24.81
C ASP A 148 -14.26 13.07 -25.27
N ARG A 149 -15.13 13.43 -24.33
CA ARG A 149 -16.42 14.10 -24.63
C ARG A 149 -16.27 15.50 -25.21
N ARG A 150 -15.19 16.21 -24.94
CA ARG A 150 -14.90 17.51 -25.58
C ARG A 150 -14.36 17.34 -27.00
N ALA A 151 -13.53 16.32 -27.25
CA ALA A 151 -13.00 16.02 -28.58
C ALA A 151 -14.10 15.60 -29.57
N THR A 152 -15.12 14.87 -29.11
CA THR A 152 -16.25 14.42 -29.94
C THR A 152 -17.26 15.51 -30.30
N ARG A 153 -17.26 16.67 -29.60
CA ARG A 153 -18.15 17.82 -29.90
C ARG A 153 -17.51 18.88 -30.80
N GLY A 154 -16.24 18.72 -31.18
CA GLY A 154 -15.51 19.66 -32.03
C GLY A 154 -15.60 19.40 -33.54
N HIS A 155 -16.31 18.35 -33.97
CA HIS A 155 -16.38 17.91 -35.38
C HIS A 155 -17.71 18.22 -36.09
N SER A 156 -18.54 19.13 -35.55
CA SER A 156 -19.86 19.42 -36.12
C SER A 156 -20.16 20.91 -36.29
N GLN A 157 -19.20 21.70 -36.78
CA GLN A 157 -19.49 22.96 -37.47
C GLN A 157 -18.57 23.13 -38.68
N GLY A 158 -19.16 23.01 -39.86
CA GLY A 158 -18.51 23.11 -41.15
C GLY A 158 -19.47 22.74 -42.27
N GLU A 159 -20.49 23.56 -42.48
CA GLU A 159 -21.20 23.76 -43.76
C GLU A 159 -21.51 25.25 -43.93
#